data_AF-A0A7L4RT03-F1
#
_entry.id   AF-A0A7L4RT03-F1
#
_cell.length_a   1.000
_cell.length_b   1.000
_cell.length_c   1.000
_cell.angle_alpha   90.00
_cell.angle_beta   90.00
_cell.angle_gamma   90.00
#
_symmetry.space_group_name_H-M   'P 1'
#
loop_
_entity.id
_entity.type
_entity.pdbx_description
1 polymer ?
#
loop_
_entity_poly.entity_id
_entity_poly.type
_entity_poly.pdbx_seq_one_letter_code
_entity_poly.pdbx_strand_id
1 'polypeptide(L)'
;MSKKEPKTINDPVHGHITLTPLQERLIETPELQRLAWVRQLGLTKLVFPGANNTRIEHSLGVSFIAGEIAEHLEVSESERNLVQAAGLLHDIGHAPFSHTLETLLRFDHMVFTGELITGKKKMPIPNAGQIPDILKEF
;
A
#
# COMPACT_ATOMS: atom_id res chain seq x y z
N MET A 1 -7.32 3.71 29.76
CA MET A 1 -7.23 4.27 28.39
C MET A 1 -8.27 3.56 27.55
N SER A 2 -9.17 4.29 26.89
CA SER A 2 -10.15 3.67 25.97
C SER A 2 -9.38 2.95 24.87
N LYS A 3 -9.69 1.67 24.62
CA LYS A 3 -9.20 1.00 23.40
C LYS A 3 -9.73 1.80 22.20
N LYS A 4 -8.84 2.20 21.29
CA LYS A 4 -9.23 2.81 20.01
C LYS A 4 -9.94 1.73 19.21
N GLU A 5 -11.15 2.01 18.73
CA GLU A 5 -11.87 1.11 17.83
C GLU A 5 -11.04 0.91 16.55
N PRO A 6 -10.95 -0.33 16.02
CA PRO A 6 -10.16 -0.62 14.83
C PRO A 6 -10.77 0.08 13.61
N LYS A 7 -9.92 0.69 12.79
CA LYS A 7 -10.34 1.39 11.58
C LYS A 7 -10.80 0.38 10.53
N THR A 8 -12.01 0.58 10.02
CA THR A 8 -12.57 -0.23 8.93
C THR A 8 -12.76 0.63 7.68
N ILE A 9 -12.35 0.09 6.53
CA ILE A 9 -12.50 0.71 5.21
C ILE A 9 -13.52 -0.11 4.42
N ASN A 10 -14.45 0.59 3.77
CA ASN A 10 -15.39 -0.03 2.83
C ASN A 10 -14.70 -0.19 1.48
N ASP A 11 -14.68 -1.41 0.96
CA ASP A 11 -14.13 -1.78 -0.33
C ASP A 11 -15.19 -2.52 -1.16
N PRO A 12 -15.50 -2.08 -2.39
CA PRO A 12 -16.54 -2.70 -3.20
C PRO A 12 -16.20 -4.12 -3.69
N VAL A 13 -14.94 -4.56 -3.60
CA VAL A 13 -14.49 -5.89 -4.06
C VAL A 13 -14.52 -6.89 -2.91
N HIS A 14 -14.05 -6.50 -1.73
CA HIS A 14 -13.85 -7.35 -0.55
C HIS A 14 -14.81 -7.06 0.61
N GLY A 15 -15.67 -6.04 0.51
CA GLY A 15 -16.63 -5.66 1.54
C GLY A 15 -16.04 -4.71 2.58
N HIS A 16 -15.76 -5.23 3.78
CA HIS A 16 -15.21 -4.43 4.88
C HIS A 16 -13.79 -4.91 5.22
N ILE A 17 -12.82 -4.02 5.10
CA ILE A 17 -11.41 -4.29 5.44
C ILE A 17 -11.11 -3.61 6.77
N THR A 18 -10.98 -4.40 7.84
CA THR A 18 -10.55 -3.91 9.15
C THR A 18 -9.03 -3.94 9.25
N LEU A 19 -8.43 -2.81 9.62
CA LEU A 19 -6.99 -2.64 9.66
C LEU A 19 -6.41 -3.06 11.02
N THR A 20 -5.25 -3.71 10.98
CA THR A 20 -4.40 -3.93 12.15
C THR A 20 -3.74 -2.61 12.58
N PRO A 21 -3.25 -2.51 13.84
CA PRO A 21 -2.55 -1.31 14.30
C PRO A 21 -1.35 -0.93 13.42
N LEU A 22 -0.63 -1.90 12.86
CA LEU A 22 0.47 -1.64 11.92
C LEU A 22 -0.05 -1.04 10.62
N GLN A 23 -1.08 -1.64 10.01
CA GLN A 23 -1.67 -1.14 8.77
C GLN A 23 -2.24 0.27 8.93
N GLU A 24 -2.88 0.58 10.08
CA GLU A 24 -3.37 1.94 10.38
C GLU A 24 -2.26 2.98 10.32
N ARG A 25 -1.12 2.70 10.95
CA ARG A 25 0.03 3.60 10.95
C ARG A 25 0.63 3.76 9.56
N LEU A 26 0.77 2.65 8.83
CA LEU A 26 1.34 2.68 7.49
C LEU A 26 0.44 3.45 6.52
N ILE A 27 -0.88 3.22 6.53
CA ILE A 27 -1.77 3.89 5.58
C ILE A 27 -1.87 5.39 5.82
N GLU A 28 -1.56 5.89 7.02
CA GLU A 28 -1.50 7.32 7.31
C GLU A 28 -0.24 8.01 6.73
N THR A 29 0.74 7.24 6.25
CA THR A 29 1.95 7.81 5.64
C THR A 29 1.64 8.55 4.33
N PRO A 30 2.26 9.71 4.07
CA PRO A 30 2.09 10.45 2.82
C PRO A 30 2.42 9.61 1.58
N GLU A 31 3.39 8.70 1.67
CA GLU A 31 3.81 7.81 0.59
C GLU A 31 2.68 6.87 0.13
N LEU A 32 1.92 6.30 1.08
CA LEU A 32 0.76 5.47 0.78
C LEU A 32 -0.45 6.32 0.37
N GLN A 33 -0.73 7.43 1.07
CA GLN A 33 -1.87 8.31 0.74
C GLN A 33 -1.76 8.89 -0.67
N ARG A 34 -0.54 9.13 -1.18
CA ARG A 34 -0.31 9.55 -2.57
C ARG A 34 -0.91 8.58 -3.59
N LEU A 35 -0.98 7.28 -3.27
CA LEU A 35 -1.50 6.26 -4.19
C LEU A 35 -2.98 6.45 -4.51
N ALA A 36 -3.73 7.19 -3.68
CA ALA A 36 -5.11 7.62 -3.97
C ALA A 36 -5.24 8.50 -5.23
N TRP A 37 -4.11 9.01 -5.73
CA TRP A 37 -4.04 9.86 -6.92
C TRP A 37 -3.34 9.17 -8.10
N VAL A 38 -2.94 7.90 -7.94
CA VAL A 38 -2.26 7.12 -8.96
C VAL A 38 -3.19 6.01 -9.44
N ARG A 39 -3.70 6.13 -10.67
CA ARG A 39 -4.56 5.10 -11.26
C ARG A 39 -3.84 3.76 -11.39
N GLN A 40 -4.52 2.68 -11.05
CA GLN A 40 -4.01 1.32 -11.18
C GLN A 40 -3.68 1.00 -12.65
N LEU A 41 -4.63 1.32 -13.54
CA LEU A 41 -4.57 0.95 -14.96
C LEU A 41 -4.21 2.13 -15.89
N GLY A 42 -3.65 3.22 -15.35
CA GLY A 42 -3.14 4.34 -16.16
C GLY A 42 -4.15 4.90 -17.18
N LEU A 43 -3.84 4.72 -18.47
CA LEU A 43 -4.63 5.22 -19.60
C LEU A 43 -5.81 4.32 -20.01
N THR A 44 -5.95 3.13 -19.42
CA THR A 44 -7.04 2.20 -19.73
C THR A 44 -8.43 2.82 -19.58
N LYS A 45 -8.58 3.83 -18.72
CA LYS A 45 -9.81 4.61 -18.58
C LYS A 45 -10.31 5.25 -19.88
N LEU A 46 -9.43 5.49 -20.85
CA LEU A 46 -9.77 6.08 -22.14
C LEU A 46 -10.56 5.09 -23.03
N VAL A 47 -10.43 3.80 -22.76
CA VAL A 47 -11.16 2.72 -23.44
C VAL A 47 -12.29 2.19 -22.55
N PHE A 48 -12.03 2.06 -21.24
CA PHE A 48 -12.98 1.56 -20.24
C PHE A 48 -13.27 2.65 -19.20
N PRO A 49 -14.33 3.46 -19.36
CA PRO A 49 -14.60 4.61 -18.50
C PRO A 49 -14.76 4.28 -17.01
N GLY A 50 -15.07 3.02 -16.67
CA GLY A 50 -15.18 2.53 -15.29
C GLY A 50 -13.84 2.19 -14.61
N ALA A 51 -12.73 2.11 -15.35
CA ALA A 51 -11.39 1.80 -14.82
C ALA A 51 -10.77 3.01 -14.11
N ASN A 52 -11.45 3.52 -13.08
CA ASN A 52 -11.04 4.67 -12.28
C ASN A 52 -10.29 4.32 -11.01
N ASN A 53 -10.18 3.02 -10.70
CA ASN A 53 -9.52 2.56 -9.50
C ASN A 53 -8.05 3.01 -9.46
N THR A 54 -7.60 3.35 -8.27
CA THR A 54 -6.26 3.81 -7.92
C THR A 54 -5.48 2.73 -7.19
N ARG A 55 -4.21 3.02 -6.94
CA ARG A 55 -3.29 2.06 -6.32
C ARG A 55 -3.56 1.89 -4.82
N ILE A 56 -4.23 2.84 -4.16
CA ILE A 56 -4.48 2.73 -2.72
C ILE A 56 -5.49 1.62 -2.40
N GLU A 57 -6.60 1.52 -3.15
CA GLU A 57 -7.55 0.42 -2.98
C GLU A 57 -6.96 -0.92 -3.42
N HIS A 58 -6.10 -0.93 -4.45
CA HIS A 58 -5.36 -2.14 -4.83
C HIS A 58 -4.43 -2.62 -3.70
N SER A 59 -3.62 -1.72 -3.13
CA SER A 59 -2.74 -2.04 -1.99
C SER A 59 -3.53 -2.54 -0.78
N LEU A 60 -4.69 -1.95 -0.48
CA LEU A 60 -5.58 -2.41 0.58
C LEU A 60 -6.13 -3.81 0.31
N GLY A 61 -6.62 -4.08 -0.90
CA GLY A 61 -7.10 -5.40 -1.31
C GLY A 61 -6.01 -6.47 -1.26
N VAL A 62 -4.79 -6.16 -1.74
CA VAL A 62 -3.64 -7.06 -1.66
C VAL A 62 -3.28 -7.37 -0.21
N SER A 63 -3.25 -6.35 0.65
CA SER A 63 -3.01 -6.52 2.08
C SER A 63 -4.08 -7.39 2.75
N PHE A 64 -5.36 -7.18 2.42
CA PHE A 64 -6.46 -8.00 2.92
C PHE A 64 -6.31 -9.47 2.51
N ILE A 65 -6.18 -9.73 1.21
CA ILE A 65 -6.04 -11.09 0.67
C ILE A 65 -4.79 -11.79 1.19
N ALA A 66 -3.67 -11.08 1.35
CA ALA A 66 -2.47 -11.65 1.97
C ALA A 66 -2.73 -12.14 3.40
N GLY A 67 -3.52 -11.39 4.17
CA GLY A 67 -3.96 -11.77 5.51
C GLY A 67 -4.86 -13.00 5.51
N GLU A 68 -5.85 -13.04 4.61
CA GLU A 68 -6.74 -14.19 4.44
C GLU A 68 -5.94 -15.45 4.09
N ILE A 69 -5.01 -15.36 3.14
CA ILE A 69 -4.15 -16.48 2.75
C ILE A 69 -3.31 -16.95 3.93
N ALA A 70 -2.67 -16.03 4.66
CA ALA A 70 -1.85 -16.38 5.82
C ALA A 70 -2.67 -17.05 6.93
N GLU A 71 -3.90 -16.61 7.15
CA GLU A 71 -4.83 -17.25 8.09
C GLU A 71 -5.19 -18.68 7.65
N HIS A 72 -5.53 -18.87 6.37
CA HIS A 72 -5.85 -20.20 5.84
C HIS A 72 -4.66 -21.17 5.85
N LEU A 73 -3.44 -20.64 5.80
CA LEU A 73 -2.19 -21.42 5.90
C LEU A 73 -1.71 -21.58 7.34
N GLU A 74 -2.46 -21.11 8.33
CA GLU A 74 -2.14 -21.19 9.76
C GLU A 74 -0.77 -20.59 10.10
N VAL A 75 -0.39 -19.54 9.37
CA VAL A 75 0.84 -18.77 9.60
C VAL A 75 0.71 -17.99 10.91
N SER A 76 1.82 -17.77 11.61
CA SER A 76 1.80 -17.06 12.90
C SER A 76 1.23 -15.64 12.75
N GLU A 77 0.61 -15.10 13.80
CA GLU A 77 0.02 -13.75 13.77
C GLU A 77 1.07 -12.67 13.41
N SER A 78 2.30 -12.82 13.89
CA SER A 78 3.41 -11.91 13.56
C SER A 78 3.75 -11.96 12.07
N GLU A 79 3.87 -13.15 11.49
CA GLU A 79 4.13 -13.30 10.05
C GLU A 79 2.95 -12.89 9.19
N ARG A 80 1.70 -13.11 9.66
CA ARG A 80 0.47 -12.60 9.02
C ARG A 80 0.52 -11.07 8.96
N ASN A 81 0.77 -10.41 10.08
CA ASN A 81 0.89 -8.95 10.12
C ASN A 81 2.01 -8.44 9.19
N LEU A 82 3.14 -9.16 9.12
CA LEU A 82 4.25 -8.83 8.23
C LEU A 82 3.87 -8.95 6.75
N VAL A 83 3.23 -10.05 6.34
CA VAL A 83 2.83 -10.23 4.93
C VAL A 83 1.72 -9.26 4.53
N GLN A 84 0.82 -8.92 5.45
CA GLN A 84 -0.18 -7.87 5.23
C GLN A 84 0.49 -6.51 5.03
N ALA A 85 1.49 -6.15 5.85
CA ALA A 85 2.26 -4.91 5.67
C ALA A 85 3.04 -4.90 4.36
N ALA A 86 3.66 -6.02 3.98
CA ALA A 86 4.33 -6.18 2.70
C ALA A 86 3.37 -6.00 1.52
N GLY A 87 2.18 -6.61 1.60
CA GLY A 87 1.12 -6.45 0.60
C GLY A 87 0.61 -5.01 0.50
N LEU A 88 0.47 -4.31 1.62
CA LEU A 88 0.08 -2.89 1.62
C LEU A 88 1.14 -2.02 0.93
N LEU A 89 2.41 -2.30 1.18
CA LEU A 89 3.54 -1.47 0.73
C LEU A 89 4.08 -1.84 -0.67
N HIS A 90 3.69 -2.98 -1.26
CA HIS A 90 4.37 -3.51 -2.47
C HIS A 90 4.43 -2.49 -3.64
N ASP A 91 3.38 -1.68 -3.79
CA ASP A 91 3.20 -0.75 -4.91
C ASP A 91 3.56 0.72 -4.60
N ILE A 92 4.13 1.02 -3.42
CA ILE A 92 4.39 2.42 -3.00
C ILE A 92 5.38 3.17 -3.89
N GLY A 93 6.24 2.44 -4.60
CA GLY A 93 7.21 2.96 -5.56
C GLY A 93 6.62 3.36 -6.91
N HIS A 94 5.34 3.05 -7.20
CA HIS A 94 4.79 3.37 -8.51
C HIS A 94 4.57 4.87 -8.73
N ALA A 95 4.99 5.32 -9.91
CA ALA A 95 4.72 6.65 -10.42
C ALA A 95 3.40 6.68 -11.23
N PRO A 96 2.85 7.89 -11.51
CA PRO A 96 1.73 8.04 -12.43
C PRO A 96 2.01 7.40 -13.79
N PHE A 97 0.95 6.85 -14.41
CA PHE A 97 1.01 6.14 -15.69
C PHE A 97 1.86 4.84 -15.68
N SER A 98 2.16 4.31 -14.49
CA SER A 98 2.76 2.98 -14.33
C SER A 98 4.03 2.82 -15.17
N HIS A 99 4.22 1.66 -15.82
CA HIS A 99 5.40 1.32 -16.61
C HIS A 99 5.71 2.28 -17.76
N THR A 100 4.74 3.08 -18.23
CA THR A 100 4.99 4.06 -19.29
C THR A 100 6.00 5.10 -18.83
N LEU A 101 5.85 5.62 -17.60
CA LEU A 101 6.77 6.63 -17.08
C LEU A 101 8.08 6.00 -16.58
N GLU A 102 8.03 4.77 -16.07
CA GLU A 102 9.23 3.97 -15.74
C GLU A 102 10.16 3.83 -16.95
N THR A 103 9.60 3.48 -18.10
CA THR A 103 10.34 3.36 -19.37
C THR A 103 10.96 4.70 -19.78
N LEU A 104 10.18 5.79 -19.69
CA LEU A 104 10.62 7.11 -20.11
C LEU A 104 11.73 7.68 -19.21
N LEU A 105 11.57 7.56 -17.90
CA LEU A 105 12.51 8.10 -16.90
C LEU A 105 13.62 7.11 -16.53
N ARG A 106 13.60 5.90 -17.08
CA ARG A 106 14.54 4.80 -16.78
C ARG A 106 14.65 4.54 -15.28
N PHE A 107 13.51 4.46 -14.61
CA PHE A 107 13.42 4.11 -13.19
C PHE A 107 12.67 2.80 -13.00
N ASP A 108 13.01 2.06 -11.95
CA ASP A 108 12.32 0.83 -11.55
C ASP A 108 11.55 1.08 -10.24
N HIS A 109 10.23 0.88 -10.29
CA HIS A 109 9.37 1.06 -9.12
C HIS A 109 9.68 0.05 -8.01
N MET A 110 10.19 -1.15 -8.33
CA MET A 110 10.54 -2.17 -7.34
C MET A 110 11.74 -1.71 -6.51
N VAL A 111 12.77 -1.17 -7.18
CA VAL A 111 13.93 -0.57 -6.52
C VAL A 111 13.47 0.60 -5.66
N PHE A 112 12.60 1.47 -6.19
CA PHE A 112 12.12 2.62 -5.45
C PHE A 112 11.26 2.24 -4.23
N THR A 113 10.39 1.23 -4.36
CA THR A 113 9.66 0.61 -3.23
C THR A 113 10.64 0.18 -2.14
N GLY A 114 11.66 -0.59 -2.50
CA GLY A 114 12.68 -1.06 -1.55
C GLY A 114 13.43 0.10 -0.87
N GLU A 115 13.78 1.15 -1.61
CA GLU A 115 14.44 2.33 -1.06
C GLU A 115 13.56 3.12 -0.09
N LEU A 116 12.26 3.21 -0.34
CA LEU A 116 11.29 3.86 0.55
C LEU A 116 11.09 3.06 1.85
N ILE A 117 10.89 1.74 1.73
CA ILE A 117 10.71 0.84 2.88
C ILE A 117 11.95 0.82 3.78
N THR A 118 13.14 0.80 3.17
CA THR A 118 14.42 0.78 3.92
C THR A 118 14.89 2.15 4.38
N GLY A 119 14.23 3.24 3.94
CA GLY A 119 14.61 4.60 4.27
C GLY A 119 15.84 5.12 3.53
N LYS A 120 16.38 4.36 2.55
CA LYS A 120 17.45 4.82 1.66
C LYS A 120 17.02 6.02 0.82
N LYS A 121 15.71 6.16 0.56
CA LYS A 121 15.14 7.30 -0.13
C LYS A 121 13.88 7.78 0.59
N LYS A 122 13.65 9.08 0.48
CA LYS A 122 12.47 9.77 1.02
C LYS A 122 11.81 10.57 -0.10
N MET A 123 10.49 10.53 -0.16
CA MET A 123 9.75 11.38 -1.09
C MET A 123 9.88 12.84 -0.66
N PRO A 124 9.98 13.79 -1.61
CA PRO A 124 10.05 15.22 -1.31
C PRO A 124 8.66 15.79 -0.99
N ILE A 125 7.95 15.16 -0.04
CA ILE A 125 6.63 15.57 0.45
C ILE A 125 6.68 15.73 1.97
N PRO A 126 5.92 16.68 2.55
CA PRO A 126 5.88 16.87 4.00
C PRO A 126 5.54 15.57 4.73
N ASN A 127 6.20 15.33 5.87
CA ASN A 127 6.00 14.19 6.75
C ASN A 127 6.32 12.79 6.15
N ALA A 128 6.92 12.70 4.96
CA ALA A 128 7.43 11.44 4.44
C ALA A 128 8.63 10.90 5.25
N GLY A 129 8.96 9.63 5.05
CA GLY A 129 10.11 8.91 5.60
C GLY A 129 9.82 8.17 6.89
N GLN A 130 8.55 8.02 7.28
CA GLN A 130 8.15 7.39 8.54
C GLN A 130 8.04 5.86 8.46
N ILE A 131 7.91 5.29 7.26
CA ILE A 131 7.73 3.84 7.04
C ILE A 131 8.81 3.00 7.75
N PRO A 132 10.12 3.29 7.63
CA PRO A 132 11.14 2.46 8.26
C PRO A 132 11.04 2.46 9.79
N ASP A 133 10.62 3.57 10.39
CA ASP A 133 10.50 3.68 11.84
C ASP A 133 9.22 3.00 12.35
N ILE A 134 8.12 3.11 11.60
CA ILE A 134 6.88 2.35 11.86
C ILE A 134 7.15 0.84 11.87
N LEU A 135 7.97 0.36 10.92
CA LEU A 135 8.30 -1.06 10.79
C LEU A 135 9.29 -1.56 11.85
N LYS A 136 10.09 -0.70 12.51
CA LYS A 136 11.00 -1.09 13.60
C LYS A 136 10.29 -1.26 14.94
N GLU A 137 9.14 -0.62 15.10
CA GLU A 137 8.33 -0.69 16.31
C GLU A 137 7.34 -1.88 16.29
N PHE A 138 7.31 -2.61 15.18
CA PHE A 138 6.59 -3.86 14.99
C PHE A 138 7.49 -5.05 15.31
#